data_AF-A0A952LDA2-F1
#
_entry.id   AF-A0A952LDA2-F1
#
_cell.length_a   1.000
_cell.length_b   1.000
_cell.length_c   1.000
_cell.angle_alpha   90.00
_cell.angle_beta   90.00
_cell.angle_gamma   90.00
#
_symmetry.space_group_name_H-M   'P 1'
#
loop_
_entity.id
_entity.type
_entity.pdbx_description
1 polymer ?
#
loop_
_entity_poly.entity_id
_entity_poly.type
_entity_poly.pdbx_seq_one_letter_code
_entity_poly.pdbx_strand_id
1 'polypeptide(L)'
;MLDRKPKLLLCTLTLMAALAAPPAQAFEAATTYQPIFETAAGKTITLTGHDLTIDQVIDIARHGAKVELSPEALQRSADAYGLLLEGAAEGVTIYWFNRGAGDQRETVIFSGDPTSPENTKLLQDQQLARFKGGVNRGYGPELQEEALVRAIMAIRANTMSYEAASPQLTHMLVDMLNKRVTPV
;
A
#
# COMPACT_ATOMS: atom_id res chain seq x y z
N MET A 1 -10.22 -80.14 -21.45
CA MET A 1 -9.67 -78.79 -21.71
C MET A 1 -9.16 -78.26 -20.39
N LEU A 2 -7.83 -78.17 -20.26
CA LEU A 2 -7.12 -78.01 -18.99
C LEU A 2 -7.11 -76.56 -18.49
N ASP A 3 -7.34 -76.49 -17.18
CA ASP A 3 -6.96 -75.45 -16.22
C ASP A 3 -5.42 -75.38 -16.01
N ARG A 4 -4.86 -74.18 -15.74
CA ARG A 4 -3.71 -73.88 -14.83
C ARG A 4 -2.88 -72.62 -15.18
N LYS A 5 -3.00 -71.62 -14.28
CA LYS A 5 -1.93 -70.93 -13.50
C LYS A 5 -0.91 -69.97 -14.17
N PRO A 6 -0.28 -69.08 -13.36
CA PRO A 6 -0.07 -67.65 -13.64
C PRO A 6 1.34 -67.31 -14.18
N LYS A 7 1.52 -66.09 -14.70
CA LYS A 7 2.84 -65.50 -14.94
C LYS A 7 3.08 -64.32 -14.00
N LEU A 8 3.89 -64.59 -12.99
CA LEU A 8 4.65 -63.63 -12.21
C LEU A 8 5.56 -62.86 -13.19
N LEU A 9 5.29 -61.59 -13.45
CA LEU A 9 6.20 -60.73 -14.23
C LEU A 9 6.86 -59.71 -13.32
N LEU A 10 8.10 -60.04 -12.99
CA LEU A 10 9.14 -59.22 -12.40
C LEU A 10 9.33 -57.94 -13.25
N CYS A 11 8.92 -56.77 -12.76
CA CYS A 11 9.25 -55.49 -13.39
C CYS A 11 10.34 -54.77 -12.58
N THR A 12 11.57 -55.04 -13.01
CA THR A 12 12.74 -54.15 -13.12
C THR A 12 12.71 -52.82 -12.36
N LEU A 13 13.69 -52.67 -11.45
CA LEU A 13 14.22 -51.41 -10.93
C LEU A 13 14.55 -50.43 -12.07
N THR A 14 13.92 -49.26 -12.08
CA THR A 14 14.44 -48.06 -12.75
C THR A 14 15.04 -47.13 -11.70
N LEU A 15 16.37 -47.03 -11.73
CA LEU A 15 17.16 -46.07 -10.98
C LEU A 15 16.90 -44.67 -11.56
N MET A 16 16.07 -43.85 -10.91
CA MET A 16 15.98 -42.42 -11.22
C MET A 16 17.21 -41.72 -10.64
N ALA A 17 18.14 -41.32 -11.50
CA ALA A 17 19.18 -40.37 -11.15
C ALA A 17 18.52 -38.99 -10.95
N ALA A 18 18.34 -38.58 -9.70
CA ALA A 18 17.92 -37.23 -9.35
C ALA A 18 19.05 -36.25 -9.73
N LEU A 19 18.83 -35.46 -10.78
CA LEU A 19 19.59 -34.25 -11.03
C LEU A 19 19.31 -33.29 -9.87
N ALA A 20 20.21 -33.27 -8.88
CA ALA A 20 20.21 -32.27 -7.83
C ALA A 20 20.53 -30.90 -8.46
N ALA A 21 19.50 -30.11 -8.74
CA ALA A 21 19.69 -28.68 -8.94
C ALA A 21 20.35 -28.12 -7.67
N PRO A 22 21.35 -27.22 -7.78
CA PRO A 22 21.89 -26.57 -6.60
C PRO A 22 20.73 -25.89 -5.87
N PRO A 23 20.68 -25.95 -4.52
CA PRO A 23 19.67 -25.22 -3.79
C PRO A 23 19.77 -23.76 -4.21
N ALA A 24 18.65 -23.20 -4.68
CA ALA A 24 18.53 -21.77 -4.91
C ALA A 24 19.12 -21.08 -3.68
N GLN A 25 20.16 -20.25 -3.88
CA GLN A 25 20.78 -19.51 -2.78
C GLN A 25 19.67 -18.81 -2.04
N ALA A 26 19.38 -19.27 -0.82
CA ALA A 26 18.45 -18.61 0.06
C ALA A 26 18.96 -17.19 0.20
N PHE A 27 18.13 -16.22 -0.18
CA PHE A 27 18.43 -14.81 -0.08
C PHE A 27 18.81 -14.54 1.39
N GLU A 28 20.08 -14.32 1.65
CA GLU A 28 20.57 -14.08 3.00
C GLU A 28 20.02 -12.71 3.40
N ALA A 29 18.98 -12.72 4.25
CA ALA A 29 18.37 -11.50 4.73
C ALA A 29 19.42 -10.76 5.58
N ALA A 30 20.10 -9.77 4.98
CA ALA A 30 20.54 -8.63 5.76
C ALA A 30 19.32 -8.21 6.60
N THR A 31 19.46 -8.10 7.91
CA THR A 31 18.38 -8.17 8.91
C THR A 31 18.38 -6.95 9.83
N THR A 32 19.11 -5.89 9.47
CA THR A 32 19.35 -4.75 10.35
C THR A 32 18.68 -3.50 9.79
N TYR A 33 17.68 -3.01 10.51
CA TYR A 33 17.07 -1.70 10.29
C TYR A 33 18.14 -0.60 10.22
N GLN A 34 18.05 0.27 9.21
CA GLN A 34 18.98 1.35 8.95
C GLN A 34 18.29 2.71 9.23
N PRO A 35 18.53 3.32 10.42
CA PRO A 35 17.88 4.56 10.80
C PRO A 35 18.47 5.78 10.08
N ILE A 36 17.73 6.90 10.13
CA ILE A 36 18.23 8.21 9.66
C ILE A 36 18.85 9.03 10.80
N PHE A 37 19.71 9.98 10.43
CA PHE A 37 20.28 10.99 11.32
C PHE A 37 19.68 12.37 11.02
N GLU A 38 19.14 13.02 12.04
CA GLU A 38 18.40 14.28 11.89
C GLU A 38 19.31 15.49 11.80
N THR A 39 19.93 15.70 10.65
CA THR A 39 20.74 16.89 10.39
C THR A 39 19.91 18.11 9.94
N ALA A 40 18.61 17.93 9.64
CA ALA A 40 17.71 18.98 9.15
C ALA A 40 16.37 19.08 9.92
N ALA A 41 16.27 18.60 11.16
CA ALA A 41 15.03 18.65 11.95
C ALA A 41 14.45 20.06 12.20
N GLY A 42 15.26 21.11 12.06
CA GLY A 42 14.83 22.51 12.12
C GLY A 42 14.24 23.05 10.81
N LYS A 43 14.36 22.31 9.70
CA LYS A 43 13.82 22.68 8.39
C LYS A 43 12.40 22.13 8.23
N THR A 44 11.53 22.94 7.63
CA THR A 44 10.18 22.50 7.22
C THR A 44 10.05 22.66 5.71
N ILE A 45 9.59 21.59 5.05
CA ILE A 45 9.28 21.58 3.62
C ILE A 45 7.76 21.68 3.46
N THR A 46 7.30 22.72 2.76
CA THR A 46 5.88 22.87 2.40
C THR A 46 5.58 22.00 1.16
N LEU A 47 4.67 21.06 1.32
CA LEU A 47 4.16 20.19 0.27
C LEU A 47 3.00 20.89 -0.46
N THR A 48 3.24 21.25 -1.71
CA THR A 48 2.27 21.96 -2.56
C THR A 48 1.45 21.03 -3.44
N GLY A 49 1.89 19.78 -3.60
CA GLY A 49 1.34 18.81 -4.53
C GLY A 49 2.07 18.67 -5.86
N HIS A 50 2.82 19.67 -6.32
CA HIS A 50 3.32 19.68 -7.71
C HIS A 50 4.79 20.07 -7.90
N ASP A 51 5.47 20.65 -6.90
CA ASP A 51 6.83 21.19 -7.06
C ASP A 51 7.87 20.61 -6.08
N LEU A 52 7.56 19.48 -5.43
CA LEU A 52 8.49 18.79 -4.54
C LEU A 52 9.76 18.37 -5.29
N THR A 53 10.91 18.91 -4.89
CA THR A 53 12.19 18.63 -5.56
C THR A 53 12.89 17.41 -4.97
N ILE A 54 13.85 16.84 -5.72
CA ILE A 54 14.68 15.72 -5.25
C ILE A 54 15.43 16.10 -3.96
N ASP A 55 16.00 17.31 -3.89
CA ASP A 55 16.73 17.76 -2.71
C ASP A 55 15.83 17.86 -1.48
N GLN A 56 14.59 18.32 -1.65
CA GLN A 56 13.61 18.36 -0.57
C GLN A 56 13.20 16.94 -0.13
N VAL A 57 13.05 16.00 -1.07
CA VAL A 57 12.83 14.58 -0.72
C VAL A 57 14.00 14.05 0.09
N ILE A 58 15.24 14.33 -0.32
CA ILE A 58 16.46 13.93 0.41
C ILE A 58 16.45 14.53 1.82
N ASP A 59 16.10 15.81 1.98
CA ASP A 59 16.02 16.46 3.28
C ASP A 59 15.00 15.79 4.21
N ILE A 60 13.82 15.44 3.72
CA ILE A 60 12.78 14.77 4.51
C ILE A 60 13.20 13.33 4.84
N ALA A 61 13.68 12.62 3.82
CA ALA A 61 13.94 11.20 3.86
C ALA A 61 15.21 10.86 4.64
N ARG A 62 16.32 11.55 4.40
CA ARG A 62 17.64 11.24 4.98
C ARG A 62 18.03 12.15 6.13
N HIS A 63 17.53 13.38 6.16
CA HIS A 63 17.95 14.41 7.13
C HIS A 63 16.86 14.79 8.14
N GLY A 64 15.65 14.23 8.02
CA GLY A 64 14.57 14.41 8.99
C GLY A 64 13.92 15.79 8.96
N ALA A 65 13.94 16.50 7.83
CA ALA A 65 13.15 17.73 7.68
C ALA A 65 11.67 17.44 7.92
N LYS A 66 11.00 18.38 8.60
CA LYS A 66 9.55 18.34 8.82
C LYS A 66 8.81 18.66 7.53
N VAL A 67 7.54 18.29 7.49
CA VAL A 67 6.64 18.57 6.37
C VAL A 67 5.37 19.25 6.85
N GLU A 68 4.81 20.10 5.99
CA GLU A 68 3.47 20.68 6.15
C GLU A 68 2.79 20.72 4.78
N LEU A 69 1.46 20.83 4.75
CA LEU A 69 0.72 21.02 3.50
C LEU A 69 0.47 22.51 3.29
N SER A 70 0.63 22.99 2.05
CA SER A 70 0.18 24.34 1.68
C SER A 70 -1.35 24.49 1.89
N PRO A 71 -1.85 25.71 2.17
CA PRO A 71 -3.28 25.98 2.23
C PRO A 71 -4.04 25.51 0.98
N GLU A 72 -3.45 25.69 -0.19
CA GLU A 72 -4.03 25.28 -1.47
C GLU A 72 -4.10 23.76 -1.60
N ALA A 73 -3.09 23.03 -1.13
CA ALA A 73 -3.11 21.56 -1.11
C ALA A 73 -4.17 21.02 -0.16
N LEU A 74 -4.36 21.66 1.00
CA LEU A 74 -5.42 21.31 1.95
C LEU A 74 -6.81 21.52 1.32
N GLN A 75 -7.02 22.67 0.68
CA GLN A 75 -8.29 22.98 0.03
C GLN A 75 -8.59 21.99 -1.11
N ARG A 76 -7.62 21.72 -1.99
CA ARG A 76 -7.80 20.76 -3.09
C ARG A 76 -8.15 19.36 -2.60
N SER A 77 -7.50 18.89 -1.53
CA SER A 77 -7.81 17.58 -0.95
C SER A 77 -9.23 17.54 -0.37
N ALA A 78 -9.67 18.61 0.30
CA ALA A 78 -11.02 18.73 0.82
C ALA A 78 -12.07 18.76 -0.31
N ASP A 79 -11.82 19.53 -1.37
CA ASP A 79 -12.72 19.64 -2.53
C ASP A 79 -12.82 18.31 -3.28
N ALA A 80 -11.70 17.62 -3.50
CA ALA A 80 -11.67 16.31 -4.15
C ALA A 80 -12.45 15.25 -3.35
N TYR A 81 -12.31 15.25 -2.03
CA TYR A 81 -13.09 14.37 -1.15
C TYR A 81 -14.57 14.74 -1.16
N GLY A 82 -14.92 16.03 -1.12
CA GLY A 82 -16.29 16.50 -1.22
C GLY A 82 -16.97 16.06 -2.52
N LEU A 83 -16.29 16.25 -3.66
CA LEU A 83 -16.77 15.84 -4.98
C LEU A 83 -16.99 14.32 -5.06
N LEU A 84 -16.13 13.51 -4.45
CA LEU A 84 -16.31 12.06 -4.36
C LEU A 84 -17.61 11.70 -3.63
N LEU A 85 -17.88 12.36 -2.51
CA LEU A 85 -19.08 12.11 -1.70
C LEU A 85 -20.35 12.56 -2.42
N GLU A 86 -20.35 13.78 -2.96
CA GLU A 86 -21.46 14.36 -3.70
C GLU A 86 -21.79 13.52 -4.94
N GLY A 87 -20.78 13.18 -5.75
CA GLY A 87 -20.98 12.35 -6.94
C GLY A 87 -21.62 11.00 -6.60
N ALA A 88 -21.20 10.34 -5.52
CA ALA A 88 -21.83 9.09 -5.09
C ALA A 88 -23.28 9.28 -4.62
N ALA A 89 -23.57 10.35 -3.88
CA ALA A 89 -24.91 10.69 -3.43
C ALA A 89 -25.86 10.98 -4.60
N GLU A 90 -25.36 11.60 -5.67
CA GLU A 90 -26.09 11.86 -6.92
C GLU A 90 -26.21 10.64 -7.85
N GLY A 91 -25.64 9.49 -7.45
CA GLY A 91 -25.71 8.25 -8.23
C GLY A 91 -24.68 8.15 -9.35
N VAL A 92 -23.67 9.02 -9.38
CA VAL A 92 -22.52 8.89 -10.30
C VAL A 92 -21.79 7.57 -10.00
N THR A 93 -21.46 6.83 -11.06
CA THR A 93 -20.70 5.58 -10.94
C THR A 93 -19.22 5.89 -10.77
N ILE A 94 -18.65 5.51 -9.62
CA ILE A 94 -17.29 5.85 -9.22
C ILE A 94 -16.49 4.56 -8.95
N TYR A 95 -15.50 4.33 -9.81
CA TYR A 95 -14.60 3.19 -9.74
C TYR A 95 -13.89 3.12 -8.39
N TRP A 96 -13.88 1.92 -7.80
CA TRP A 96 -13.24 1.62 -6.52
C TRP A 96 -13.74 2.42 -5.30
N PHE A 97 -14.88 3.10 -5.43
CA PHE A 97 -15.61 3.70 -4.31
C PHE A 97 -16.99 3.07 -4.14
N ASN A 98 -17.94 3.39 -5.03
CA ASN A 98 -19.27 2.75 -5.05
C ASN A 98 -19.36 1.60 -6.07
N ARG A 99 -18.26 1.33 -6.77
CA ARG A 99 -18.02 0.15 -7.61
C ARG A 99 -16.76 -0.59 -7.18
N GLY A 100 -16.69 -1.88 -7.50
CA GLY A 100 -15.47 -2.67 -7.32
C GLY A 100 -14.29 -2.16 -8.15
N ALA A 101 -13.12 -2.74 -7.89
CA ALA A 101 -11.92 -2.53 -8.70
C ALA A 101 -11.68 -3.70 -9.65
N GLY A 102 -10.90 -3.46 -10.70
CA GLY A 102 -10.45 -4.50 -11.63
C GLY A 102 -11.61 -5.18 -12.37
N ASP A 103 -11.66 -6.51 -12.27
CA ASP A 103 -12.72 -7.35 -12.83
C ASP A 103 -14.09 -7.12 -12.16
N GLN A 104 -14.11 -6.58 -10.95
CA GLN A 104 -15.33 -6.23 -10.20
C GLN A 104 -15.81 -4.79 -10.47
N ARG A 105 -15.30 -4.10 -11.49
CA ARG A 105 -15.71 -2.70 -11.80
C ARG A 105 -17.21 -2.51 -12.07
N GLU A 106 -17.90 -3.56 -12.50
CA GLU A 106 -19.35 -3.54 -12.73
C GLU A 106 -20.15 -3.87 -11.45
N THR A 107 -19.48 -4.36 -10.39
CA THR A 107 -20.11 -4.74 -9.13
C THR A 107 -20.40 -3.50 -8.29
N VAL A 108 -21.67 -3.30 -7.93
CA VAL A 108 -22.11 -2.23 -7.01
C VAL A 108 -21.69 -2.59 -5.58
N ILE A 109 -20.95 -1.68 -4.93
CA ILE A 109 -20.58 -1.83 -3.51
C ILE A 109 -21.69 -1.26 -2.61
N PHE A 110 -22.14 -0.05 -2.94
CA PHE A 110 -23.21 0.65 -2.25
C PHE A 110 -23.89 1.64 -3.22
N SER A 111 -25.02 2.21 -2.80
CA SER A 111 -25.74 3.25 -3.55
C SER A 111 -26.25 4.35 -2.62
N GLY A 112 -26.46 5.54 -3.18
CA GLY A 112 -26.92 6.71 -2.43
C GLY A 112 -25.82 7.36 -1.59
N ASP A 113 -26.25 8.15 -0.60
CA ASP A 113 -25.38 8.98 0.23
C ASP A 113 -24.35 8.15 1.01
N PRO A 114 -23.03 8.31 0.76
CA PRO A 114 -21.98 7.61 1.48
C PRO A 114 -21.96 7.92 2.98
N THR A 115 -22.51 9.06 3.39
CA THR A 115 -22.53 9.54 4.78
C THR A 115 -23.76 9.07 5.57
N SER A 116 -24.70 8.37 4.93
CA SER A 116 -25.78 7.68 5.64
C SER A 116 -25.24 6.68 6.67
N PRO A 117 -25.97 6.39 7.77
CA PRO A 117 -25.46 5.49 8.81
C PRO A 117 -25.06 4.10 8.31
N GLU A 118 -25.82 3.54 7.36
CA GLU A 118 -25.56 2.23 6.76
C GLU A 118 -24.28 2.26 5.89
N ASN A 119 -24.19 3.20 4.95
CA ASN A 119 -23.03 3.30 4.05
C ASN A 119 -21.76 3.68 4.81
N THR A 120 -21.86 4.58 5.80
CA THR A 120 -20.74 4.95 6.67
C THR A 120 -20.18 3.71 7.38
N LYS A 121 -21.05 2.90 7.98
CA LYS A 121 -20.64 1.66 8.65
C LYS A 121 -19.99 0.69 7.67
N LEU A 122 -20.62 0.46 6.51
CA LEU A 122 -20.09 -0.42 5.47
C LEU A 122 -18.68 0.01 5.02
N LEU A 123 -18.50 1.29 4.71
CA LEU A 123 -17.23 1.84 4.25
C LEU A 123 -16.15 1.73 5.32
N GLN A 124 -16.47 2.05 6.58
CA GLN A 124 -15.52 1.91 7.70
C GLN A 124 -15.10 0.45 7.91
N ASP A 125 -16.06 -0.50 7.90
CA ASP A 125 -15.77 -1.92 8.06
C ASP A 125 -14.88 -2.43 6.92
N GLN A 126 -15.14 -2.01 5.67
CA GLN A 126 -14.31 -2.36 4.52
C GLN A 126 -12.90 -1.77 4.62
N GLN A 127 -12.76 -0.50 5.00
CA GLN A 127 -11.44 0.13 5.13
C GLN A 127 -10.62 -0.52 6.25
N LEU A 128 -11.26 -0.85 7.38
CA LEU A 128 -10.60 -1.57 8.47
C LEU A 128 -10.15 -2.96 8.03
N ALA A 129 -10.98 -3.70 7.29
CA ALA A 129 -10.63 -5.01 6.76
C ALA A 129 -9.44 -4.92 5.78
N ARG A 130 -9.43 -3.92 4.89
CA ARG A 130 -8.32 -3.66 3.96
C ARG A 130 -7.03 -3.34 4.71
N PHE A 131 -7.08 -2.45 5.70
CA PHE A 131 -5.94 -2.10 6.53
C PHE A 131 -5.34 -3.33 7.23
N LYS A 132 -6.19 -4.12 7.91
CA LYS A 132 -5.76 -5.37 8.57
C LYS A 132 -5.15 -6.38 7.60
N GLY A 133 -5.66 -6.44 6.37
CA GLY A 133 -5.14 -7.33 5.33
C GLY A 133 -3.84 -6.84 4.67
N GLY A 134 -3.49 -5.55 4.81
CA GLY A 134 -2.35 -4.94 4.12
C GLY A 134 -1.01 -5.60 4.44
N VAL A 135 -0.78 -5.93 5.71
CA VAL A 135 0.44 -6.60 6.19
C VAL A 135 0.70 -7.96 5.54
N ASN A 136 -0.35 -8.62 5.01
CA ASN A 136 -0.26 -9.94 4.38
C ASN A 136 -0.23 -9.87 2.85
N ARG A 137 -0.22 -8.66 2.27
CA ARG A 137 -0.24 -8.46 0.80
C ARG A 137 1.10 -7.97 0.24
N GLY A 138 2.03 -7.57 1.11
CA GLY A 138 3.39 -7.22 0.73
C GLY A 138 4.21 -8.47 0.34
N TYR A 139 5.18 -8.28 -0.54
CA TYR A 139 6.22 -9.28 -0.81
C TYR A 139 7.48 -8.86 -0.07
N GLY A 140 8.07 -9.78 0.69
CA GLY A 140 9.33 -9.53 1.40
C GLY A 140 10.56 -9.54 0.48
N PRO A 141 11.73 -9.13 1.01
CA PRO A 141 11.97 -8.69 2.39
C PRO A 141 11.45 -7.26 2.66
N GLU A 142 11.31 -6.91 3.95
CA GLU A 142 11.01 -5.54 4.38
C GLU A 142 12.09 -4.55 3.91
N LEU A 143 11.69 -3.28 3.71
CA LEU A 143 12.63 -2.21 3.41
C LEU A 143 13.38 -1.80 4.70
N GLN A 144 14.68 -2.09 4.73
CA GLN A 144 15.50 -1.84 5.91
C GLN A 144 15.89 -0.38 6.07
N GLU A 145 15.99 0.33 4.95
CA GLU A 145 16.37 1.74 4.91
C GLU A 145 15.16 2.62 5.30
N GLU A 146 15.19 3.16 6.52
CA GLU A 146 14.19 4.14 7.00
C GLU A 146 14.03 5.28 6.00
N ALA A 147 15.13 5.73 5.41
CA ALA A 147 15.15 6.79 4.41
C ALA A 147 14.29 6.47 3.18
N LEU A 148 14.30 5.22 2.69
CA LEU A 148 13.51 4.85 1.52
C LEU A 148 12.01 4.86 1.84
N VAL A 149 11.62 4.31 2.99
CA VAL A 149 10.22 4.34 3.43
C VAL A 149 9.75 5.79 3.64
N ARG A 150 10.57 6.63 4.26
CA ARG A 150 10.24 8.07 4.44
C ARG A 150 10.15 8.82 3.12
N ALA A 151 10.97 8.49 2.12
CA ALA A 151 10.85 9.07 0.78
C ALA A 151 9.51 8.69 0.13
N ILE A 152 9.11 7.41 0.21
CA ILE A 152 7.80 6.94 -0.27
C ILE A 152 6.66 7.70 0.42
N MET A 153 6.73 7.84 1.75
CA MET A 153 5.74 8.59 2.53
C MET A 153 5.67 10.07 2.11
N ALA A 154 6.80 10.75 1.91
CA ALA A 154 6.85 12.16 1.53
C ALA A 154 6.26 12.39 0.12
N ILE A 155 6.66 11.56 -0.85
CA ILE A 155 6.13 11.60 -2.21
C ILE A 155 4.62 11.34 -2.19
N ARG A 156 4.18 10.36 -1.39
CA ARG A 156 2.77 10.03 -1.24
C ARG A 156 1.98 11.18 -0.63
N ALA A 157 2.45 11.76 0.46
CA ALA A 157 1.81 12.90 1.12
C ALA A 157 1.64 14.10 0.18
N ASN A 158 2.65 14.39 -0.64
CA ASN A 158 2.58 15.47 -1.63
C ASN A 158 1.51 15.16 -2.70
N THR A 159 1.53 13.94 -3.27
CA THR A 159 0.62 13.54 -4.35
C THR A 159 -0.84 13.42 -3.88
N MET A 160 -1.07 13.02 -2.63
CA MET A 160 -2.42 12.83 -2.06
C MET A 160 -3.28 14.10 -2.06
N SER A 161 -2.67 15.28 -2.22
CA SER A 161 -3.42 16.54 -2.39
C SER A 161 -4.30 16.59 -3.66
N TYR A 162 -4.07 15.71 -4.63
CA TYR A 162 -4.88 15.58 -5.85
C TYR A 162 -5.87 14.41 -5.80
N GLU A 163 -5.86 13.64 -4.72
CA GLU A 163 -6.71 12.46 -4.57
C GLU A 163 -7.92 12.76 -3.70
N ALA A 164 -9.00 12.02 -3.90
CA ALA A 164 -10.18 12.06 -3.03
C ALA A 164 -9.97 11.25 -1.73
N ALA A 165 -8.78 11.32 -1.15
CA ALA A 165 -8.51 10.77 0.18
C ALA A 165 -9.23 11.62 1.24
N SER A 166 -9.66 11.01 2.34
CA SER A 166 -10.17 11.81 3.46
C SER A 166 -9.04 12.72 3.97
N PRO A 167 -9.33 13.98 4.32
CA PRO A 167 -8.30 14.90 4.82
C PRO A 167 -7.50 14.33 5.99
N GLN A 168 -8.16 13.58 6.88
CA GLN A 168 -7.54 12.93 8.04
C GLN A 168 -6.46 11.91 7.64
N LEU A 169 -6.63 11.21 6.51
CA LEU A 169 -5.62 10.25 6.03
C LEU A 169 -4.34 10.98 5.58
N THR A 170 -4.50 12.06 4.82
CA THR A 170 -3.37 12.90 4.38
C THR A 170 -2.65 13.51 5.58
N HIS A 171 -3.40 14.04 6.55
CA HIS A 171 -2.84 14.57 7.80
C HIS A 171 -2.08 13.51 8.61
N MET A 172 -2.60 12.28 8.69
CA MET A 172 -1.91 11.20 9.40
C MET A 172 -0.54 10.91 8.79
N LEU A 173 -0.42 10.92 7.47
CA LEU A 173 0.87 10.67 6.81
C LEU A 173 1.90 11.79 7.08
N VAL A 174 1.45 13.05 7.10
CA VAL A 174 2.25 14.21 7.52
C VAL A 174 2.69 14.07 8.98
N ASP A 175 1.76 13.70 9.86
CA ASP A 175 2.04 13.46 11.27
C ASP A 175 3.07 12.35 11.49
N MET A 176 2.95 11.24 10.75
CA MET A 176 3.90 10.13 10.83
C MET A 176 5.30 10.55 10.40
N LEU A 177 5.43 11.33 9.31
CA LEU A 177 6.71 11.90 8.88
C LEU A 177 7.34 12.79 9.96
N ASN A 178 6.53 13.67 10.56
CA ASN A 178 6.97 14.64 11.58
C ASN A 178 7.23 14.03 12.95
N LYS A 179 6.54 12.94 13.30
CA LYS A 179 6.68 12.21 14.58
C LYS A 179 7.63 11.01 14.47
N ARG A 180 8.31 10.84 13.33
CA ARG A 180 9.23 9.73 13.05
C ARG A 180 8.61 8.34 13.20
N VAL A 181 7.36 8.19 12.77
CA VAL A 181 6.70 6.90 12.68
C VAL A 181 6.89 6.38 11.26
N THR A 182 7.85 5.47 11.08
CA THR A 182 8.15 4.85 9.78
C THR A 182 7.60 3.42 9.76
N PRO A 183 6.62 3.09 8.90
CA PRO A 183 6.08 1.74 8.78
C PRO A 183 7.12 0.72 8.32
N VAL A 184 6.93 -0.54 8.72
CA VAL A 184 7.67 -1.72 8.26
C VAL A 184 6.81 -2.57 7.33
#